data_AF-A0A828RNY3-F1
#
_entry.id   AF-A0A828RNY3-F1
#
_cell.length_a   1.000
_cell.length_b   1.000
_cell.length_c   1.000
_cell.angle_alpha   90.00
_cell.angle_beta   90.00
_cell.angle_gamma   90.00
#
_symmetry.space_group_name_H-M   'P 1'
#
loop_
_entity.id
_entity.type
_entity.pdbx_description
1 polymer ?
#
loop_
_entity_poly.entity_id
_entity_poly.type
_entity_poly.pdbx_seq_one_letter_code
_entity_poly.pdbx_strand_id
1 'polypeptide(L)'
;MTLHPDYIEKHNPETCQECGYQLDGIQAHQIIRRQVFDLPTLKLQVAEHQVHVKICPNCQCENEGQFPRHITQPTQYGSHLTGVLAYLNHYQFVPYDRLKQLTKDIFGAKISSGTLVNMTK
;
A
#
# COMPACT_ATOMS: atom_id res chain seq x y z
N MET A 1 -20.55 -12.55 -3.51
CA MET A 1 -20.33 -11.85 -2.22
C MET A 1 -19.23 -12.62 -1.47
N THR A 2 -18.20 -11.95 -0.95
CA THR A 2 -17.15 -12.57 -0.11
C THR A 2 -17.61 -12.72 1.33
N LEU A 3 -17.14 -13.77 2.01
CA LEU A 3 -17.38 -13.99 3.44
C LEU A 3 -16.42 -13.20 4.33
N HIS A 4 -15.31 -12.71 3.75
CA HIS A 4 -14.26 -11.98 4.44
C HIS A 4 -14.02 -10.65 3.71
N PRO A 5 -14.85 -9.62 3.93
CA PRO A 5 -14.59 -8.29 3.39
C PRO A 5 -13.41 -7.64 4.13
N ASP A 6 -12.64 -6.81 3.44
CA ASP A 6 -11.48 -6.11 4.03
C ASP A 6 -11.90 -5.11 5.12
N TYR A 7 -13.08 -4.49 4.96
CA TYR A 7 -13.70 -3.63 5.96
C TYR A 7 -15.23 -3.69 5.84
N ILE A 8 -15.93 -3.28 6.91
CA ILE A 8 -17.39 -3.20 6.95
C ILE A 8 -17.79 -1.79 7.34
N GLU A 9 -18.44 -1.08 6.43
CA GLU A 9 -19.10 0.19 6.71
C GLU A 9 -20.55 -0.08 7.14
N LYS A 10 -20.93 0.38 8.33
CA LYS A 10 -22.27 0.20 8.87
C LYS A 10 -23.06 1.49 8.68
N HIS A 11 -24.24 1.38 8.07
CA HIS A 11 -25.16 2.50 7.90
C HIS A 11 -26.40 2.22 8.76
N ASN A 12 -26.46 2.82 9.95
CA ASN A 12 -27.60 2.71 10.84
C ASN A 12 -28.54 3.91 10.62
N PRO A 13 -29.87 3.71 10.65
CA PRO A 13 -30.79 4.84 10.74
C PRO A 13 -30.63 5.51 12.11
N GLU A 14 -30.46 6.83 12.14
CA GLU A 14 -30.38 7.60 13.39
C GLU A 14 -31.77 7.84 14.00
N THR A 15 -32.80 7.91 13.15
CA THR A 15 -34.18 8.19 13.56
C THR A 15 -35.20 7.33 12.82
N CYS A 16 -36.34 7.10 13.46
CA CYS A 16 -37.50 6.46 12.87
C CYS A 16 -38.08 7.35 11.76
N GLN A 17 -38.29 6.78 10.57
CA GLN A 17 -38.80 7.52 9.41
C GLN A 17 -40.24 8.01 9.58
N GLU A 18 -41.02 7.38 10.46
CA GLU A 18 -42.43 7.73 10.69
C GLU A 18 -42.62 8.74 11.84
N CYS A 19 -41.98 8.52 12.99
CA CYS A 19 -42.22 9.32 14.19
C CYS A 19 -41.01 10.16 14.65
N GLY A 20 -39.86 10.03 13.99
CA GLY A 20 -38.64 10.77 14.33
C GLY A 20 -37.94 10.32 15.62
N TYR A 21 -38.42 9.26 16.27
CA TYR A 21 -37.78 8.72 17.49
C TYR A 21 -36.33 8.32 17.21
N GLN A 22 -35.41 8.64 18.13
CA GLN A 22 -33.99 8.31 17.99
C GLN A 22 -33.76 6.80 18.13
N LEU A 23 -33.03 6.23 17.18
CA LEU A 23 -32.73 4.80 17.14
C LEU A 23 -31.32 4.47 17.62
N ASP A 24 -30.58 5.45 18.13
CA ASP A 24 -29.25 5.26 18.69
C ASP A 24 -29.27 4.21 19.81
N GLY A 25 -28.38 3.22 19.69
CA GLY A 25 -28.27 2.11 20.65
C GLY A 25 -29.29 0.99 20.49
N ILE A 26 -30.28 1.12 19.61
CA ILE A 26 -31.21 0.02 19.30
C ILE A 26 -30.51 -1.02 18.41
N GLN A 27 -30.59 -2.30 18.78
CA GLN A 27 -30.00 -3.38 17.99
C GLN A 27 -30.77 -3.62 16.69
N ALA A 28 -30.04 -3.81 15.59
CA ALA A 28 -30.62 -4.15 14.31
C ALA A 28 -31.30 -5.53 14.37
N HIS A 29 -32.58 -5.60 14.03
CA HIS A 29 -33.31 -6.87 13.91
C HIS A 29 -32.81 -7.72 12.72
N GLN A 30 -32.40 -7.07 11.64
CA GLN A 30 -31.87 -7.71 10.42
C GLN A 30 -30.73 -6.87 9.85
N ILE A 31 -29.73 -7.54 9.27
CA ILE A 31 -28.64 -6.88 8.52
C ILE A 31 -28.76 -7.27 7.04
N ILE A 32 -28.99 -6.28 6.19
CA ILE A 32 -28.96 -6.42 4.73
C ILE A 32 -27.56 -6.07 4.25
N ARG A 33 -26.96 -6.93 3.41
CA ARG A 33 -25.56 -6.78 2.95
C ARG A 33 -25.50 -6.47 1.46
N ARG A 34 -24.66 -5.51 1.10
CA ARG A 34 -24.17 -5.26 -0.26
C ARG A 34 -22.66 -5.11 -0.20
N GLN A 35 -21.95 -5.48 -1.26
CA GLN A 35 -20.50 -5.36 -1.33
C GLN A 35 -20.10 -4.64 -2.61
N VAL A 36 -19.14 -3.74 -2.46
CA VAL A 36 -18.45 -3.09 -3.57
C VAL A 36 -17.06 -3.71 -3.63
N PHE A 37 -16.68 -4.24 -4.80
CA PHE A 37 -15.34 -4.71 -5.07
C PHE A 37 -14.62 -3.58 -5.81
N ASP A 38 -13.69 -2.93 -5.13
CA ASP A 38 -12.95 -1.81 -5.68
C ASP A 38 -11.46 -1.93 -5.29
N LEU A 39 -10.63 -1.15 -5.96
CA LEU A 39 -9.21 -1.06 -5.67
C LEU A 39 -8.98 -0.02 -4.56
N PRO A 40 -8.13 -0.30 -3.57
CA PRO A 40 -7.64 0.76 -2.70
C PRO A 40 -6.84 1.76 -3.53
N THR A 41 -6.60 2.96 -2.98
CA THR A 41 -5.76 3.96 -3.64
C THR A 41 -4.39 3.35 -3.96
N LEU A 42 -4.08 3.24 -5.26
CA LEU A 42 -2.82 2.73 -5.74
C LEU A 42 -1.75 3.82 -5.62
N LYS A 43 -0.80 3.65 -4.69
CA LYS A 43 0.34 4.54 -4.53
C LYS A 43 1.54 3.77 -4.04
N LEU A 44 2.75 4.22 -4.37
CA LEU A 44 3.95 3.67 -3.73
C LEU A 44 4.00 4.06 -2.25
N GLN A 45 4.20 3.06 -1.41
CA GLN A 45 4.61 3.26 -0.03
C GLN A 45 6.13 3.28 0.02
N VAL A 46 6.70 4.37 0.54
CA VAL A 46 8.15 4.51 0.75
C VAL A 46 8.42 4.28 2.22
N ALA A 47 9.21 3.26 2.54
CA ALA A 47 9.72 3.01 3.87
C ALA A 47 11.18 3.48 3.93
N GLU A 48 11.46 4.45 4.79
CA GLU A 48 12.82 4.87 5.09
C GLU A 48 13.37 4.01 6.22
N HIS A 49 14.50 3.36 5.97
CA HIS A 49 15.23 2.64 7.00
C HIS A 49 16.28 3.59 7.57
N GLN A 50 16.28 3.77 8.88
CA GLN A 50 17.27 4.58 9.58
C GLN A 50 18.09 3.69 10.51
N VAL A 51 19.41 3.80 10.42
CA VAL A 51 20.32 3.31 11.47
C VAL A 51 20.77 4.51 12.28
N HIS A 52 20.81 4.35 13.59
CA HIS A 52 21.23 5.42 14.48
C HIS A 52 22.69 5.21 14.83
N VAL A 53 23.44 6.31 14.83
CA VAL A 53 24.79 6.37 15.37
C VAL A 53 24.70 7.01 16.75
N LYS A 54 25.26 6.35 17.77
CA LYS A 54 25.26 6.82 19.17
C LYS A 54 26.66 6.81 19.75
N ILE A 55 26.99 7.87 20.47
CA ILE A 55 28.25 7.96 21.21
C ILE A 55 28.00 7.51 22.65
N CYS A 56 28.80 6.56 23.14
CA CYS A 56 28.73 6.12 24.53
C CYS A 56 29.23 7.23 25.47
N PRO A 57 28.44 7.71 26.45
CA PRO A 57 28.86 8.82 27.30
C PRO A 57 30.04 8.45 28.23
N ASN A 58 30.24 7.15 28.50
CA ASN A 58 31.29 6.67 29.40
C ASN A 58 32.65 6.52 28.72
N CYS A 59 32.71 5.88 27.55
CA CYS A 59 33.96 5.59 26.85
C CYS A 59 34.15 6.34 25.53
N GLN A 60 33.19 7.20 25.14
CA GLN A 60 33.18 7.95 23.88
C GLN A 60 33.21 7.08 22.62
N CYS A 61 32.99 5.77 22.74
CA CYS A 61 32.92 4.87 21.60
C CYS A 61 31.66 5.14 20.76
N GLU A 62 31.84 5.21 19.45
CA GLU A 62 30.77 5.35 18.46
C GLU A 62 30.16 3.98 18.14
N ASN A 63 28.83 3.91 18.18
CA ASN A 63 28.06 2.69 17.96
C ASN A 63 27.02 2.95 16.86
N GLU A 64 27.18 2.28 15.73
CA GLU A 64 26.27 2.37 14.59
C GLU A 64 25.36 1.13 14.53
N GLY A 65 24.06 1.36 14.32
CA GLY A 65 23.10 0.28 14.02
C GLY A 65 23.35 -0.34 12.65
N GLN A 66 22.85 -1.56 12.42
CA GLN A 66 23.00 -2.23 11.13
C GLN A 66 21.69 -2.26 10.34
N PHE A 67 21.77 -2.03 9.04
CA PHE A 67 20.65 -2.23 8.14
C PHE A 67 20.29 -3.73 8.04
N PRO A 68 19.01 -4.09 7.84
CA PRO A 68 18.63 -5.45 7.47
C PRO A 68 19.35 -5.89 6.18
N ARG A 69 19.69 -7.17 6.05
CA ARG A 69 20.47 -7.71 4.91
C ARG A 69 19.91 -7.40 3.51
N HIS A 70 18.60 -7.21 3.40
CA HIS A 70 17.93 -6.93 2.12
C HIS A 70 17.92 -5.45 1.76
N ILE A 71 18.32 -4.55 2.67
CA ILE A 71 18.47 -3.12 2.43
C ILE A 71 19.94 -2.88 2.07
N THR A 72 20.20 -2.77 0.78
CA THR A 72 21.56 -2.77 0.21
C THR A 72 21.89 -1.48 -0.54
N GLN A 73 20.87 -0.72 -0.94
CA GLN A 73 21.02 0.52 -1.69
C GLN A 73 20.34 1.68 -0.96
N PRO A 74 20.85 2.92 -1.08
CA PRO A 74 20.18 4.11 -0.55
C PRO A 74 18.74 4.29 -1.07
N THR A 75 18.46 3.78 -2.26
CA THR A 75 17.11 3.70 -2.83
C THR A 75 16.96 2.40 -3.59
N GLN A 76 15.93 1.61 -3.26
CA GLN A 76 15.61 0.36 -3.94
C GLN A 76 14.10 0.15 -3.99
N TYR A 77 13.63 -0.52 -5.04
CA TYR A 77 12.22 -0.88 -5.17
C TYR A 77 11.95 -2.25 -4.54
N GLY A 78 10.83 -2.38 -3.83
CA GLY A 78 10.43 -3.61 -3.17
C GLY A 78 9.95 -4.70 -4.14
N SER A 79 10.01 -5.95 -3.69
CA SER A 79 9.66 -7.14 -4.49
C SER A 79 8.23 -7.12 -5.04
N HIS A 80 7.27 -6.56 -4.31
CA HIS A 80 5.87 -6.50 -4.76
C HIS A 80 5.71 -5.64 -6.02
N LEU A 81 6.28 -4.42 -6.03
CA LEU A 81 6.24 -3.56 -7.21
C LEU A 81 6.99 -4.22 -8.38
N THR A 82 8.18 -4.76 -8.11
CA THR A 82 8.99 -5.46 -9.10
C THR A 82 8.21 -6.61 -9.76
N GLY A 83 7.52 -7.43 -8.97
CA GLY A 83 6.69 -8.53 -9.48
C GLY A 83 5.54 -8.06 -10.37
N VAL A 84 4.82 -7.00 -9.96
CA VAL A 84 3.75 -6.41 -10.78
C VAL A 84 4.28 -5.90 -12.12
N LEU A 85 5.40 -5.16 -12.12
CA LEU A 85 5.98 -4.61 -13.34
C LEU A 85 6.55 -5.70 -14.25
N ALA A 86 7.17 -6.74 -13.69
CA ALA A 86 7.64 -7.90 -14.45
C ALA A 86 6.48 -8.65 -15.09
N TYR A 87 5.38 -8.87 -14.37
CA TYR A 87 4.17 -9.49 -14.93
C TYR A 87 3.59 -8.66 -16.09
N LEU A 88 3.44 -7.35 -15.89
CA LEU A 88 2.93 -6.46 -16.93
C LEU A 88 3.85 -6.42 -18.16
N ASN A 89 5.16 -6.45 -17.97
CA ASN A 89 6.12 -6.43 -19.08
C ASN A 89 6.14 -7.76 -19.83
N HIS A 90 6.31 -8.89 -19.13
CA HIS A 90 6.57 -10.18 -19.73
C HIS A 90 5.33 -10.93 -20.17
N TYR A 91 4.26 -10.84 -19.38
CA TYR A 91 3.05 -11.63 -19.61
C TYR A 91 1.97 -10.81 -20.32
N GLN A 92 1.84 -9.53 -19.99
CA GLN A 92 0.90 -8.62 -20.65
C GLN A 92 1.53 -7.83 -21.81
N PHE A 93 2.83 -8.07 -22.09
CA PHE A 93 3.60 -7.45 -23.19
C PHE A 93 3.53 -5.92 -23.20
N VAL A 94 3.42 -5.28 -22.02
CA VAL A 94 3.37 -3.82 -21.93
C VAL A 94 4.77 -3.27 -22.21
N PRO A 95 4.96 -2.45 -23.27
CA PRO A 95 6.26 -1.89 -23.61
C PRO A 95 6.79 -0.94 -22.51
N TYR A 96 8.10 -0.78 -22.41
CA TYR A 96 8.73 0.03 -21.35
C TYR A 96 8.22 1.47 -21.29
N ASP A 97 7.98 2.12 -22.42
CA ASP A 97 7.44 3.49 -22.43
C ASP A 97 6.03 3.56 -21.84
N ARG A 98 5.21 2.53 -22.10
CA ARG A 98 3.87 2.40 -21.53
C ARG A 98 3.92 2.05 -20.04
N LEU A 99 4.86 1.20 -19.61
CA LEU A 99 5.10 0.93 -18.18
C LEU A 99 5.58 2.16 -17.42
N LYS A 100 6.45 2.97 -18.01
CA LYS A 100 6.89 4.24 -17.44
C LYS A 100 5.73 5.22 -17.28
N GLN A 101 4.86 5.29 -18.28
CA GLN A 101 3.63 6.09 -18.17
C GLN A 101 2.70 5.53 -17.08
N LEU A 102 2.46 4.22 -17.08
CA LEU A 102 1.60 3.54 -16.11
C LEU A 102 2.08 3.77 -14.67
N THR A 103 3.38 3.63 -14.41
CA THR A 103 3.94 3.82 -13.07
C THR A 103 3.77 5.25 -12.57
N LYS A 104 3.86 6.24 -13.46
CA LYS A 104 3.57 7.63 -13.15
C LYS A 104 2.08 7.87 -12.90
N ASP A 105 1.23 7.39 -13.79
CA ASP A 105 -0.20 7.72 -13.80
C ASP A 105 -0.98 6.96 -12.72
N ILE A 106 -0.61 5.71 -12.44
CA ILE A 106 -1.29 4.85 -11.44
C ILE A 106 -0.60 4.92 -10.09
N PHE A 107 0.73 4.80 -10.02
CA PHE A 107 1.46 4.72 -8.74
C PHE A 107 2.08 6.04 -8.29
N GLY A 108 1.96 7.11 -9.10
CA GLY A 108 2.59 8.41 -8.84
C GLY A 108 4.12 8.40 -8.98
N ALA A 109 4.71 7.33 -9.53
CA ALA A 109 6.15 7.10 -9.50
C ALA A 109 6.80 7.26 -10.88
N LYS A 110 7.77 8.16 -10.98
CA LYS A 110 8.56 8.33 -12.21
C LYS A 110 9.74 7.36 -12.23
N ILE A 111 9.56 6.21 -12.86
CA ILE A 111 10.61 5.18 -12.99
C ILE A 111 11.29 5.29 -14.35
N SER A 112 12.62 5.26 -14.40
CA SER A 112 13.37 5.31 -15.66
C SER A 112 13.28 3.98 -16.42
N SER A 113 13.42 3.99 -17.75
CA SER A 113 13.41 2.75 -18.54
C SER A 113 14.55 1.82 -18.15
N GLY A 114 15.74 2.35 -17.82
CA GLY A 114 16.86 1.55 -17.33
C GLY A 114 16.58 0.87 -15.99
N THR A 115 15.89 1.57 -15.09
CA THR A 115 15.41 0.99 -13.82
C THR A 115 14.36 -0.09 -14.07
N LEU A 116 13.39 0.15 -14.96
CA LEU A 116 12.38 -0.85 -15.33
C LEU A 116 13.03 -2.12 -15.88
N VAL A 117 13.99 -1.98 -16.79
CA VAL A 117 14.76 -3.12 -17.32
C VAL A 117 15.45 -3.89 -16.19
N ASN A 118 16.07 -3.20 -15.23
CA ASN A 118 16.72 -3.89 -14.09
C ASN A 118 15.72 -4.58 -13.15
N MET A 119 14.52 -4.03 -12.99
CA MET A 119 13.46 -4.62 -12.18
C MET A 119 12.79 -5.81 -12.85
N THR A 120 12.63 -5.76 -14.17
CA THR A 120 11.96 -6.81 -14.95
C THR A 120 12.96 -7.77 -15.61
N LYS A 121 14.23 -7.77 -15.21
CA LYS A 121 15.21 -8.75 -15.72
C LYS A 121 14.90 -10.15 -15.23
#